data_AF-A0AAV9I741-F1
#
_entry.id   AF-A0AAV9I741-F1
#
_cell.length_a   1.000
_cell.length_b   1.000
_cell.length_c   1.000
_cell.angle_alpha   90.00
_cell.angle_beta   90.00
_cell.angle_gamma   90.00
#
_symmetry.space_group_name_H-M   'P 1'
#
loop_
_entity.id
_entity.type
_entity.pdbx_description
1 polymer ?
#
loop_
_entity_poly.entity_id
_entity_poly.type
_entity_poly.pdbx_seq_one_letter_code
_entity_poly.pdbx_strand_id
1 'polypeptide(L)'
;MAKSIHCARLVPQNTSELENIQLKFEQIAKSITRLIDYIPKLDQMEVTIDKFSTFDKVCTQAISLDFSCYDWNIPIQSAASETTTKTDWGLNNTRHTKNKSKTITTTTTTFERTFQIILESLPKQFRTKKDHIEKLERIIHCLYLQKDKYLTLQEISSKIDMSSVHSTVYLNILHKAGKVIKSHTGKSFKLANEMT
;
A
#
# COMPACT_ATOMS: atom_id res chain seq x y z
N MET A 1 -64.10 -47.52 35.37
CA MET A 1 -63.88 -46.05 35.25
C MET A 1 -62.45 -45.82 34.80
N ALA A 2 -62.21 -45.64 33.49
CA ALA A 2 -60.88 -45.37 32.95
C ALA A 2 -60.66 -43.86 32.89
N LYS A 3 -59.63 -43.36 33.58
CA LYS A 3 -59.23 -41.95 33.52
C LYS A 3 -58.51 -41.72 32.19
N SER A 4 -59.04 -40.78 31.40
CA SER A 4 -58.42 -40.28 30.17
C SER A 4 -57.09 -39.61 30.50
N ILE A 5 -56.00 -40.12 29.93
CA ILE A 5 -54.66 -39.53 30.04
C ILE A 5 -54.58 -38.46 28.95
N HIS A 6 -54.60 -37.21 29.36
CA HIS A 6 -54.39 -36.08 28.47
C HIS A 6 -52.91 -36.06 28.06
N CYS A 7 -52.60 -36.39 26.80
CA CYS A 7 -51.28 -36.11 26.24
C CYS A 7 -51.08 -34.60 26.17
N ALA A 8 -50.31 -34.05 27.12
CA ALA A 8 -49.79 -32.70 27.03
C ALA A 8 -48.84 -32.64 25.82
N ARG A 9 -49.20 -31.85 24.81
CA ARG A 9 -48.33 -31.55 23.68
C ARG A 9 -47.15 -30.75 24.22
N LEU A 10 -45.97 -31.37 24.32
CA LEU A 10 -44.71 -30.69 24.59
C LEU A 10 -44.41 -29.77 23.39
N VAL A 11 -44.88 -28.52 23.45
CA VAL A 11 -44.41 -27.47 22.54
C VAL A 11 -42.98 -27.15 22.99
N PRO A 12 -41.95 -27.39 22.15
CA PRO A 12 -40.58 -27.14 22.57
C PRO A 12 -40.40 -25.65 22.85
N GLN A 13 -40.01 -25.32 24.07
CA GLN A 13 -39.86 -23.96 24.61
C GLN A 13 -38.78 -23.12 23.90
N ASN A 14 -38.07 -23.69 22.92
CA ASN A 14 -36.89 -23.10 22.25
C ASN A 14 -37.15 -22.68 20.79
N THR A 15 -38.40 -22.61 20.33
CA THR A 15 -38.72 -22.21 18.95
C THR A 15 -38.27 -20.78 18.64
N SER A 16 -38.37 -19.85 19.60
CA SER A 16 -37.97 -18.45 19.42
C SER A 16 -36.46 -18.26 19.28
N GLU A 17 -35.64 -19.06 19.98
CA GLU A 17 -34.18 -19.01 19.87
C GLU A 17 -33.70 -19.57 18.52
N LEU A 18 -34.33 -20.66 18.06
CA LEU A 18 -34.06 -21.25 16.74
C LEU A 18 -34.41 -20.27 15.60
N GLU A 19 -35.57 -19.61 15.69
CA GLU A 19 -35.97 -18.57 14.73
C GLU A 19 -34.97 -17.39 14.70
N ASN A 20 -34.49 -16.96 15.88
CA ASN A 20 -33.49 -15.88 15.97
C ASN A 20 -32.13 -16.29 15.37
N ILE A 21 -31.69 -17.52 15.62
CA ILE A 21 -30.47 -18.08 15.01
C ILE A 21 -30.61 -18.14 13.49
N GLN A 22 -31.76 -18.60 12.99
CA GLN A 22 -32.04 -18.67 11.56
C GLN A 22 -32.00 -17.29 10.89
N LEU A 23 -32.59 -16.26 11.51
CA LEU A 23 -32.53 -14.89 11.02
C LEU A 23 -31.10 -14.34 10.96
N LYS A 24 -30.26 -14.66 11.97
CA LYS A 24 -28.85 -14.26 11.97
C LYS A 24 -28.08 -14.93 10.84
N PHE A 25 -28.32 -16.22 10.58
CA PHE A 25 -27.70 -16.91 9.45
C PHE A 25 -28.14 -16.32 8.11
N GLU A 26 -29.42 -15.94 7.97
CA GLU A 26 -29.91 -15.29 6.75
C GLU A 26 -29.27 -13.92 6.51
N GLN A 27 -29.05 -13.13 7.57
CA GLN A 27 -28.33 -11.85 7.50
C GLN A 27 -26.86 -12.03 7.12
N ILE A 28 -26.20 -13.05 7.67
CA ILE A 28 -24.81 -13.40 7.32
C ILE A 28 -24.74 -13.80 5.84
N ALA A 29 -25.65 -14.66 5.37
CA ALA A 29 -25.70 -15.07 3.98
C ALA A 29 -25.89 -13.87 3.03
N LYS A 30 -26.84 -12.97 3.33
CA LYS A 30 -27.05 -11.73 2.56
C LYS A 30 -25.79 -10.84 2.54
N SER A 31 -25.05 -10.77 3.64
CA SER A 31 -23.81 -9.98 3.73
C SER A 31 -22.69 -10.61 2.89
N ILE A 32 -22.56 -11.94 2.90
CA ILE A 32 -21.60 -12.68 2.08
C ILE A 32 -21.92 -12.50 0.59
N THR A 33 -23.19 -12.60 0.19
CA THR A 33 -23.59 -12.38 -1.22
C THR A 33 -23.22 -10.98 -1.68
N ARG A 34 -23.47 -9.94 -0.87
CA ARG A 34 -23.05 -8.57 -1.18
C ARG A 34 -21.54 -8.47 -1.36
N LEU A 35 -20.76 -9.11 -0.48
CA LEU A 35 -19.29 -9.12 -0.60
C LEU A 35 -18.83 -9.76 -1.91
N ILE A 36 -19.43 -10.89 -2.31
CA ILE A 36 -19.14 -11.55 -3.58
C ILE A 36 -19.43 -10.62 -4.76
N ASP A 37 -20.52 -9.85 -4.72
CA ASP A 37 -20.85 -8.89 -5.78
C ASP A 37 -19.90 -7.68 -5.84
N TYR A 38 -19.24 -7.35 -4.73
CA TYR A 38 -18.27 -6.24 -4.67
C TYR A 38 -16.88 -6.63 -5.18
N ILE A 39 -16.46 -7.89 -5.06
CA ILE A 39 -15.12 -8.35 -5.47
C ILE A 39 -14.82 -8.02 -6.96
N PRO A 40 -15.68 -8.34 -7.94
CA PRO A 40 -15.41 -8.02 -9.34
C PRO A 40 -15.28 -6.51 -9.62
N LYS A 41 -15.91 -5.66 -8.81
CA LYS A 41 -15.82 -4.20 -8.95
C LYS A 41 -14.47 -3.68 -8.47
N LEU A 42 -13.89 -4.33 -7.46
CA LEU A 42 -12.54 -4.02 -6.98
C LEU A 42 -11.50 -4.44 -8.03
N ASP A 43 -11.66 -5.62 -8.63
CA ASP A 43 -10.77 -6.09 -9.72
C ASP A 43 -10.80 -5.13 -10.91
N GLN A 44 -11.99 -4.61 -11.28
CA GLN A 44 -12.13 -3.60 -12.34
C GLN A 44 -11.45 -2.27 -11.98
N MET A 45 -11.47 -1.89 -10.70
CA MET A 45 -10.83 -0.66 -10.23
C MET A 45 -9.30 -0.78 -10.28
N GLU A 46 -8.74 -1.93 -9.91
CA GLU A 46 -7.30 -2.22 -10.02
C GLU A 46 -6.83 -2.15 -11.48
N VAL A 47 -7.54 -2.81 -12.41
CA VAL A 47 -7.24 -2.73 -13.85
C VAL A 47 -7.32 -1.28 -14.37
N THR A 48 -8.23 -0.48 -13.82
CA THR A 48 -8.36 0.93 -14.21
C THR A 48 -7.19 1.76 -13.68
N ILE A 49 -6.76 1.53 -12.44
CA ILE A 49 -5.59 2.19 -11.85
C ILE A 49 -4.32 1.85 -12.64
N ASP A 50 -4.14 0.61 -13.06
CA ASP A 50 -3.00 0.20 -13.90
C ASP A 50 -2.96 0.92 -15.25
N LYS A 51 -4.13 1.12 -15.87
CA LYS A 51 -4.25 1.90 -17.11
C LYS A 51 -3.88 3.38 -16.88
N PHE A 52 -4.33 3.98 -15.77
CA PHE A 52 -3.95 5.36 -15.42
C PHE A 52 -2.45 5.50 -15.12
N SER A 53 -1.86 4.52 -14.43
CA SER A 53 -0.41 4.50 -14.16
C SER A 53 0.41 4.37 -15.45
N THR A 54 -0.06 3.56 -16.41
CA THR A 54 0.56 3.46 -17.73
C THR A 54 0.44 4.76 -18.51
N PHE A 55 -0.73 5.40 -18.47
CA PHE A 55 -0.96 6.70 -19.10
C PHE A 55 -0.04 7.79 -18.52
N ASP A 56 0.06 7.88 -17.19
CA ASP A 56 0.93 8.83 -16.49
C ASP A 56 2.41 8.67 -16.87
N LYS A 57 2.89 7.42 -16.97
CA LYS A 57 4.25 7.13 -17.46
C LYS A 57 4.48 7.61 -18.88
N VAL A 58 3.52 7.36 -19.78
CA VAL A 58 3.61 7.79 -21.18
C VAL A 58 3.61 9.32 -21.28
N CYS A 59 2.74 10.01 -20.54
CA CYS A 59 2.72 11.46 -20.50
C CYS A 59 4.02 12.04 -19.94
N THR A 60 4.55 11.47 -18.86
CA THR A 60 5.82 11.90 -18.25
C THR A 60 7.00 11.71 -19.21
N GLN A 61 7.04 10.59 -19.93
CA GLN A 61 8.05 10.36 -20.97
C GLN A 61 7.92 11.34 -22.13
N ALA A 62 6.70 11.60 -22.60
CA ALA A 62 6.45 12.56 -23.67
C ALA A 62 6.90 13.97 -23.27
N ILE A 63 6.56 14.41 -22.06
CA ILE A 63 7.00 15.70 -21.50
C ILE A 63 8.53 15.75 -21.40
N SER A 64 9.17 14.69 -20.90
CA SER A 64 10.64 14.61 -20.82
C SER A 64 11.32 14.68 -22.19
N LEU A 65 10.73 14.06 -23.21
CA LEU A 65 11.24 14.11 -24.58
C LEU A 65 11.03 15.51 -25.18
N ASP A 66 9.90 16.15 -24.92
CA ASP A 66 9.64 17.52 -25.37
C ASP A 66 10.63 18.51 -24.72
N PHE A 67 10.93 18.35 -23.43
CA PHE A 67 12.00 19.12 -22.76
C PHE A 67 13.39 18.86 -23.37
N SER A 68 13.70 17.61 -23.77
CA SER A 68 14.97 17.31 -24.46
C SER A 68 15.07 17.89 -25.88
N CYS A 69 13.92 18.21 -26.49
CA CYS A 69 13.83 18.84 -27.80
C CYS A 69 13.87 20.39 -27.74
N TYR A 70 13.77 21.00 -26.55
CA TYR A 70 13.89 22.45 -26.38
C TYR A 70 15.32 22.93 -26.06
N ASP A 71 16.28 22.02 -25.84
CA ASP A 71 17.72 22.32 -25.65
C ASP A 71 18.46 22.63 -26.98
N TRP A 72 17.78 23.24 -27.95
CA TRP A 72 18.36 23.65 -29.24
C TRP A 72 19.13 24.98 -29.17
N ASN A 73 20.04 25.08 -28.21
CA ASN A 73 21.19 26.00 -28.24
C ASN A 73 22.52 25.23 -28.33
N ILE A 74 22.50 24.07 -28.97
CA ILE A 74 23.72 23.39 -29.42
C ILE A 74 24.01 23.88 -30.85
N PRO A 75 25.19 24.47 -31.14
CA PRO A 75 25.51 24.95 -32.46
C PRO A 75 25.49 23.79 -33.46
N ILE A 76 24.61 23.89 -34.46
CA ILE A 76 24.57 23.02 -35.62
C ILE A 76 25.84 23.29 -36.43
N GLN A 77 26.90 22.54 -36.15
CA GLN A 77 27.99 22.38 -37.10
C GLN A 77 28.12 20.91 -37.50
N SER A 78 28.13 20.74 -38.82
CA SER A 78 28.36 19.53 -39.63
C SER A 78 27.29 18.44 -39.58
N ALA A 79 26.30 18.61 -40.45
CA ALA A 79 25.76 17.50 -41.22
C ALA A 79 26.85 16.98 -42.19
N ALA A 80 27.25 15.72 -42.06
CA ALA A 80 27.75 14.90 -43.19
C ALA A 80 27.83 13.39 -42.80
N SER A 81 27.29 12.57 -43.71
CA SER A 81 27.29 11.10 -43.80
C SER A 81 26.26 10.37 -42.91
N GLU A 82 25.10 9.95 -43.44
CA GLU A 82 24.80 8.87 -44.40
C GLU A 82 24.64 7.46 -43.78
N THR A 83 23.36 7.06 -43.74
CA THR A 83 22.79 5.74 -44.10
C THR A 83 22.79 4.51 -43.17
N THR A 84 21.63 3.85 -43.30
CA THR A 84 21.34 2.40 -43.31
C THR A 84 21.13 1.65 -41.99
N THR A 85 19.84 1.50 -41.69
CA THR A 85 19.13 0.27 -41.26
C THR A 85 19.94 -1.04 -41.28
N LYS A 86 19.88 -1.78 -40.16
CA LYS A 86 19.61 -3.22 -40.15
C LYS A 86 19.18 -3.72 -38.76
N THR A 87 17.95 -4.21 -38.71
CA THR A 87 17.41 -5.14 -37.72
C THR A 87 18.13 -6.48 -37.88
N ASP A 88 18.58 -7.11 -36.78
CA ASP A 88 19.01 -8.51 -36.82
C ASP A 88 18.46 -9.26 -35.60
N TRP A 89 17.54 -10.18 -35.88
CA TRP A 89 16.96 -11.11 -34.93
C TRP A 89 17.77 -12.40 -34.95
N GLY A 90 18.49 -12.64 -33.84
CA GLY A 90 18.81 -13.99 -33.39
C GLY A 90 20.29 -14.31 -33.29
N LEU A 91 20.72 -14.82 -32.12
CA LEU A 91 21.76 -15.84 -32.02
C LEU A 91 21.82 -16.46 -30.60
N ASN A 92 21.38 -17.71 -30.55
CA ASN A 92 21.95 -18.88 -29.86
C ASN A 92 22.00 -18.97 -28.32
N ASN A 93 21.21 -19.96 -27.85
CA ASN A 93 21.40 -20.75 -26.64
C ASN A 93 22.86 -21.23 -26.46
N THR A 94 23.40 -21.05 -25.24
CA THR A 94 24.35 -22.00 -24.65
C THR A 94 23.93 -22.41 -23.25
N ARG A 95 24.13 -23.69 -22.98
CA ARG A 95 23.56 -24.48 -21.89
C ARG A 95 24.61 -24.65 -20.78
N HIS A 96 24.13 -24.59 -19.55
CA HIS A 96 24.71 -25.07 -18.28
C HIS A 96 25.65 -24.14 -17.49
N THR A 97 25.26 -23.85 -16.25
CA THR A 97 25.87 -24.51 -15.08
C THR A 97 24.95 -24.43 -13.85
N LYS A 98 24.72 -25.57 -13.19
CA LYS A 98 24.07 -25.65 -11.88
C LYS A 98 25.04 -25.12 -10.83
N ASN A 99 24.86 -23.87 -10.41
CA ASN A 99 25.37 -23.41 -9.12
C ASN A 99 24.22 -23.45 -8.09
N LYS A 100 24.29 -24.42 -7.18
CA LYS A 100 23.62 -24.33 -5.89
C LYS A 100 24.27 -23.18 -5.12
N SER A 101 23.66 -22.01 -5.17
CA SER A 101 23.91 -20.96 -4.18
C SER A 101 22.56 -20.51 -3.64
N LYS A 102 22.35 -20.74 -2.34
CA LYS A 102 21.27 -20.11 -1.60
C LYS A 102 21.60 -18.62 -1.57
N THR A 103 20.96 -17.84 -2.44
CA THR A 103 21.05 -16.39 -2.40
C THR A 103 19.65 -15.84 -2.33
N ILE A 104 19.33 -15.29 -1.16
CA ILE A 104 18.18 -14.44 -0.89
C ILE A 104 18.38 -13.20 -1.77
N THR A 105 17.58 -13.06 -2.82
CA THR A 105 17.51 -11.84 -3.62
C THR A 105 16.06 -11.34 -3.60
N THR A 106 15.64 -10.86 -2.44
CA THR A 106 14.53 -9.92 -2.32
C THR A 106 14.97 -8.60 -2.95
N THR A 107 14.46 -8.30 -4.13
CA THR A 107 14.42 -6.95 -4.71
C THR A 107 13.65 -6.03 -3.77
N THR A 108 14.34 -5.53 -2.76
CA THR A 108 13.79 -4.66 -1.71
C THR A 108 13.64 -3.27 -2.32
N THR A 109 12.43 -2.71 -2.30
CA THR A 109 12.18 -1.37 -2.84
C THR A 109 12.88 -0.30 -1.99
N THR A 110 13.21 0.87 -2.55
CA THR A 110 13.86 1.97 -1.81
C THR A 110 13.06 2.38 -0.57
N PHE A 111 11.73 2.37 -0.67
CA PHE A 111 10.83 2.60 0.47
C PHE A 111 10.97 1.52 1.55
N GLU A 112 10.91 0.24 1.18
CA GLU A 112 11.00 -0.87 2.12
C GLU A 112 12.33 -0.88 2.87
N ARG A 113 13.43 -0.56 2.17
CA ARG A 113 14.75 -0.36 2.80
C ARG A 113 14.75 0.82 3.78
N THR A 114 14.16 1.95 3.40
CA THR A 114 14.07 3.15 4.25
C THR A 114 13.21 2.89 5.49
N PHE A 115 12.06 2.23 5.31
CA PHE A 115 11.16 1.83 6.37
C PHE A 115 11.85 0.89 7.35
N GLN A 116 12.59 -0.11 6.87
CA GLN A 116 13.33 -1.04 7.71
C GLN A 116 14.41 -0.34 8.54
N ILE A 117 15.18 0.58 7.94
CA ILE A 117 16.17 1.41 8.66
C ILE A 117 15.49 2.23 9.77
N ILE A 118 14.35 2.86 9.45
CA ILE A 118 13.58 3.62 10.45
C ILE A 118 13.10 2.69 11.56
N LEU A 119 12.49 1.56 11.23
CA LEU A 119 11.92 0.63 12.18
C LEU A 119 12.99 0.08 13.14
N GLU A 120 14.18 -0.26 12.64
CA GLU A 120 15.32 -0.75 13.44
C GLU A 120 15.79 0.27 14.47
N SER A 121 15.67 1.57 14.18
CA SER A 121 16.03 2.66 15.09
C SER A 121 15.04 2.88 16.24
N LEU A 122 13.86 2.26 16.20
CA LEU A 122 12.80 2.47 17.20
C LEU A 122 12.92 1.53 18.42
N PRO A 123 12.32 1.88 19.56
CA PRO A 123 12.25 0.99 20.72
C PRO A 123 11.62 -0.37 20.39
N LYS A 124 12.10 -1.46 21.03
CA LYS A 124 11.67 -2.85 20.75
C LYS A 124 10.15 -3.02 20.77
N GLN A 125 9.44 -2.31 21.65
CA GLN A 125 7.98 -2.36 21.75
C GLN A 125 7.24 -2.02 20.45
N PHE A 126 7.81 -1.16 19.60
CA PHE A 126 7.23 -0.75 18.32
C PHE A 126 7.66 -1.63 17.14
N ARG A 127 8.65 -2.50 17.34
CA ARG A 127 9.20 -3.40 16.32
C ARG A 127 8.60 -4.80 16.32
N THR A 128 7.95 -5.21 17.41
CA THR A 128 7.52 -6.61 17.59
C THR A 128 6.02 -6.81 17.39
N LYS A 129 5.20 -5.78 17.57
CA LYS A 129 3.75 -5.88 17.42
C LYS A 129 3.35 -5.47 16.00
N LYS A 130 2.71 -6.39 15.26
CA LYS A 130 2.24 -6.18 13.88
C LYS A 130 1.42 -4.88 13.73
N ASP A 131 0.49 -4.62 14.64
CA ASP A 131 -0.32 -3.39 14.64
C ASP A 131 0.52 -2.10 14.69
N HIS A 132 1.61 -2.07 15.46
CA HIS A 132 2.48 -0.90 15.53
C HIS A 132 3.30 -0.72 14.25
N ILE A 133 3.75 -1.82 13.65
CA ILE A 133 4.51 -1.82 12.41
C ILE A 133 3.64 -1.26 11.28
N GLU A 134 2.41 -1.77 11.12
CA GLU A 134 1.47 -1.30 10.10
C GLU A 134 1.12 0.19 10.26
N LYS A 135 0.92 0.65 11.50
CA LYS A 135 0.66 2.07 11.80
C LYS A 135 1.85 2.96 11.47
N LEU A 136 3.06 2.52 11.80
CA LEU A 136 4.30 3.21 11.47
C LEU A 136 4.54 3.25 9.96
N GLU A 137 4.29 2.15 9.27
CA GLU A 137 4.43 2.03 7.83
C GLU A 137 3.53 3.04 7.12
N ARG A 138 2.25 3.11 7.49
CA ARG A 138 1.30 4.09 6.93
C ARG A 138 1.75 5.53 7.13
N ILE A 139 2.25 5.86 8.33
CA ILE A 139 2.74 7.22 8.63
C ILE A 139 3.98 7.55 7.80
N ILE A 140 4.97 6.65 7.81
CA ILE A 140 6.23 6.85 7.09
C ILE A 140 5.98 6.90 5.59
N HIS A 141 5.12 6.05 5.06
CA HIS A 141 4.70 6.08 3.65
C HIS A 141 4.03 7.42 3.29
N CYS A 142 3.11 7.91 4.13
CA CYS A 142 2.48 9.21 3.93
C CYS A 142 3.50 10.36 3.89
N LEU A 143 4.51 10.33 4.76
CA LEU A 143 5.57 11.35 4.80
C LEU A 143 6.57 11.19 3.64
N TYR A 144 6.86 9.94 3.23
CA TYR A 144 7.78 9.63 2.15
C TYR A 144 7.25 10.10 0.79
N LEU A 145 5.94 9.90 0.53
CA LEU A 145 5.29 10.40 -0.69
C LEU A 145 5.31 11.93 -0.81
N GLN A 146 5.44 12.64 0.32
CA GLN A 146 5.47 14.10 0.36
C GLN A 146 6.75 14.61 1.05
N LYS A 147 7.87 13.94 0.78
CA LYS A 147 9.16 14.14 1.47
C LYS A 147 9.66 15.57 1.47
N ASP A 148 9.24 16.42 0.53
CA ASP A 148 9.67 17.81 0.42
C ASP A 148 8.81 18.80 1.21
N LYS A 149 7.61 18.38 1.65
CA LYS A 149 6.61 19.23 2.29
C LYS A 149 6.47 18.90 3.79
N TYR A 150 6.19 19.91 4.59
CA TYR A 150 5.71 19.72 5.96
C TYR A 150 4.21 19.40 5.95
N LEU A 151 3.82 18.28 6.55
CA LEU A 151 2.43 17.88 6.70
C LEU A 151 1.94 18.12 8.11
N THR A 152 0.78 18.73 8.24
CA THR A 152 0.13 18.93 9.54
C THR A 152 -0.31 17.60 10.13
N LEU A 153 -0.42 17.53 11.46
CA LEU A 153 -0.97 16.36 12.16
C LEU A 153 -2.33 15.95 11.57
N GLN A 154 -3.20 16.91 11.28
CA GLN A 154 -4.54 16.67 10.75
C GLN A 154 -4.50 16.06 9.34
N GLU A 155 -3.64 16.58 8.45
CA GLU A 155 -3.46 16.01 7.12
C GLU A 155 -2.95 14.56 7.19
N ILE A 156 -1.99 14.27 8.08
CA ILE A 156 -1.45 12.92 8.26
C ILE A 156 -2.54 11.99 8.79
N SER A 157 -3.20 12.36 9.89
CA SER A 157 -4.27 11.58 10.53
C SER A 157 -5.41 11.26 9.57
N SER A 158 -5.82 12.23 8.75
CA SER A 158 -6.89 12.05 7.76
C SER A 158 -6.49 11.12 6.63
N LYS A 159 -5.24 11.17 6.16
CA LYS A 159 -4.78 10.35 5.03
C LYS A 159 -4.60 8.87 5.39
N ILE A 160 -4.27 8.58 6.64
CA ILE A 160 -3.99 7.21 7.10
C ILE A 160 -5.17 6.59 7.88
N ASP A 161 -6.31 7.30 7.95
CA ASP A 161 -7.49 6.95 8.74
C ASP A 161 -7.13 6.56 10.19
N MET A 162 -6.47 7.48 10.90
CA MET A 162 -6.01 7.27 12.27
C MET A 162 -6.38 8.46 13.14
N SER A 163 -6.83 8.19 14.37
CA SER A 163 -7.11 9.25 15.34
C SER A 163 -5.88 10.13 15.58
N SER A 164 -6.10 11.42 15.79
CA SER A 164 -5.05 12.41 16.06
C SER A 164 -4.17 12.06 17.27
N VAL A 165 -4.75 11.45 18.31
CA VAL A 165 -4.03 11.00 19.51
C VAL A 165 -2.98 9.96 19.15
N HIS A 166 -3.37 8.92 18.40
CA HIS A 166 -2.45 7.87 17.96
C HIS A 166 -1.39 8.42 17.01
N SER A 167 -1.77 9.23 16.01
CA SER A 167 -0.81 9.84 15.09
C SER A 167 0.22 10.70 15.83
N THR A 168 -0.20 11.43 16.87
CA THR A 168 0.69 12.24 17.71
C THR A 168 1.73 11.38 18.43
N VAL A 169 1.31 10.22 18.99
CA VAL A 169 2.22 9.29 19.68
C VAL A 169 3.31 8.82 18.73
N TYR A 170 2.93 8.29 17.56
CA TYR A 170 3.89 7.76 16.58
C TYR A 170 4.80 8.84 16.00
N LEU A 171 4.27 10.01 15.66
CA LEU A 171 5.07 11.12 15.15
C LEU A 171 6.07 11.64 16.19
N ASN A 172 5.68 11.69 17.46
CA ASN A 172 6.60 12.08 18.54
C ASN A 172 7.71 11.04 18.75
N ILE A 173 7.40 9.75 18.61
CA ILE A 173 8.40 8.66 18.68
C ILE A 173 9.39 8.79 17.52
N LEU A 174 8.89 8.99 16.30
CA LEU A 174 9.73 9.19 15.12
C LEU A 174 10.59 10.45 15.24
N HIS A 175 10.04 11.54 15.79
CA HIS A 175 10.79 12.76 16.07
C HIS A 175 11.90 12.54 17.10
N LYS A 176 11.60 11.84 18.20
CA LYS A 176 12.61 11.49 19.22
C LYS A 176 13.73 10.61 18.66
N ALA A 177 13.42 9.77 17.68
CA ALA A 177 14.40 8.94 16.97
C ALA A 177 15.17 9.71 15.87
N GLY A 178 14.93 11.02 15.72
CA GLY A 178 15.56 11.84 14.68
C GLY A 178 15.08 11.51 13.26
N LYS A 179 13.97 10.78 13.13
CA LYS A 179 13.47 10.28 11.83
C LYS A 179 12.51 11.24 11.15
N VAL A 180 11.88 12.10 11.94
CA VAL A 180 10.91 13.09 11.51
C VAL A 180 11.29 14.44 12.11
N ILE A 181 11.30 15.48 11.29
CA ILE A 181 11.53 16.87 11.69
C ILE A 181 10.18 17.51 11.99
N LYS A 182 10.09 18.18 13.15
CA LYS A 182 8.90 18.92 13.56
C LYS A 182 9.08 20.40 13.21
N SER A 183 8.05 21.03 12.67
CA SER A 183 8.06 22.47 12.40
C SER A 183 8.23 23.28 13.68
N HIS A 184 8.69 24.53 13.56
CA HIS A 184 8.84 25.44 14.70
C HIS A 184 7.53 25.67 15.48
N THR A 185 6.39 25.63 14.78
CA THR A 185 5.04 25.71 15.38
C THR A 185 4.60 24.44 16.10
N GLY A 186 5.34 23.34 15.92
CA GLY A 186 5.06 22.06 16.55
C GLY A 186 3.87 21.29 15.98
N LYS A 187 3.25 21.79 14.90
CA LYS A 187 2.00 21.25 14.33
C LYS A 187 2.19 20.48 13.03
N SER A 188 3.37 20.59 12.42
CA SER A 188 3.68 19.95 11.14
C SER A 188 4.96 19.12 11.21
N PHE A 189 5.04 18.12 10.35
CA PHE A 189 6.05 17.07 10.37
C PHE A 189 6.57 16.79 8.94
N LYS A 190 7.86 16.49 8.82
CA LYS A 190 8.54 16.14 7.56
C LYS A 190 9.51 15.00 7.81
N LEU A 191 9.78 14.13 6.82
CA LEU A 191 10.84 13.12 6.95
C LEU A 191 12.22 13.80 7.05
N ALA A 192 13.13 13.27 7.86
CA ALA A 192 14.50 13.77 7.91
C ALA A 192 15.27 13.35 6.65
N ASN A 193 16.00 14.28 6.02
CA ASN A 193 16.69 14.06 4.74
C ASN A 193 17.88 13.07 4.84
N GLU A 194 18.40 12.78 6.03
CA GLU A 194 19.58 11.91 6.23
C GLU A 194 19.30 10.41 6.02
N MET A 195 18.13 10.04 5.45
CA MET A 195 17.72 8.64 5.29
C MET A 195 17.50 8.18 3.84
N THR A 196 17.76 9.05 2.86
CA THR A 196 17.78 8.70 1.43
C THR A 196 19.19 8.47 0.93
#